data_AF-A0A9W4RDP1-F1
#
_entry.id   AF-A0A9W4RDP1-F1
#
_cell.length_a   1.000
_cell.length_b   1.000
_cell.length_c   1.000
_cell.angle_alpha   90.00
_cell.angle_beta   90.00
_cell.angle_gamma   90.00
#
_symmetry.space_group_name_H-M   'P 1'
#
loop_
_entity.id
_entity.type
_entity.pdbx_description
1 polymer ?
#
loop_
_entity_poly.entity_id
_entity_poly.type
_entity_poly.pdbx_seq_one_letter_code
_entity_poly.pdbx_strand_id
1 'polypeptide(L)'
;MVRDLYEGARAARMLSILITVMSIAPLLGPLLGGQILATAGWRAIFWLLVAVGFGTLVLVATLPETLPERNRNRDLLVRALVRYGELLGRQRLLGYAGVGAFFYAGAFAFIAGSPFAYITYHQVPASLYGALFGLAILGIMALNMLNVRLVTRIGSDRLLRLGAAIAAASGLVVAISSRTDAGGLWGLVVPLFVFISLNGLIVANSITGAMADFPQRAGAVSALVGAIHYGSGMIGSAFVGWFADGTPWPMGLVIAISGVGCFACTLLVRGADKRT
;
A
#
# COMPACT_ATOMS: atom_id res chain seq x y z
N MET A 1 10.27 -20.88 -1.10
CA MET A 1 11.51 -21.08 -1.88
C MET A 1 12.77 -20.57 -1.19
N VAL A 2 13.03 -19.25 -1.09
CA VAL A 2 14.35 -18.78 -0.58
C VAL A 2 14.63 -19.23 0.86
N ARG A 3 13.61 -19.21 1.72
CA ARG A 3 13.69 -19.70 3.10
C ARG A 3 13.73 -21.23 3.22
N ASP A 4 13.33 -21.94 2.16
CA ASP A 4 13.24 -23.42 2.15
C ASP A 4 14.49 -24.06 1.53
N LEU A 5 15.19 -23.35 0.62
CA LEU A 5 16.34 -23.85 -0.14
C LEU A 5 17.70 -23.33 0.38
N TYR A 6 17.71 -22.25 1.15
CA TYR A 6 18.96 -21.59 1.57
C TYR A 6 18.95 -21.33 3.07
N GLU A 7 20.10 -21.59 3.70
CA GLU A 7 20.36 -21.27 5.11
C GLU A 7 21.44 -20.19 5.26
N GLY A 8 21.39 -19.46 6.37
CA GLY A 8 22.40 -18.49 6.77
C GLY A 8 22.68 -17.40 5.72
N ALA A 9 23.96 -17.17 5.42
CA ALA A 9 24.42 -16.09 4.55
C ALA A 9 23.89 -16.18 3.10
N ARG A 10 23.62 -17.39 2.59
CA ARG A 10 23.06 -17.56 1.24
C ARG A 10 21.60 -17.13 1.17
N ALA A 11 20.82 -17.41 2.22
CA ALA A 11 19.45 -16.94 2.34
C ALA A 11 19.40 -15.40 2.40
N ALA A 12 20.29 -14.80 3.19
CA ALA A 12 20.42 -13.35 3.28
C ALA A 12 20.77 -12.73 1.92
N ARG A 13 21.74 -13.28 1.18
CA ARG A 13 22.10 -12.81 -0.18
C ARG A 13 20.92 -12.86 -1.14
N MET A 14 20.19 -13.97 -1.18
CA MET A 14 19.03 -14.09 -2.09
C MET A 14 17.89 -13.17 -1.69
N LEU A 15 17.62 -13.02 -0.39
CA LEU A 15 16.65 -12.03 0.11
C LEU A 15 17.06 -10.61 -0.27
N SER A 16 18.35 -10.26 -0.17
CA SER A 16 18.85 -8.95 -0.60
C SER A 16 18.64 -8.72 -2.10
N ILE A 17 18.94 -9.70 -2.96
CA ILE A 17 18.69 -9.60 -4.40
C ILE A 17 17.20 -9.38 -4.69
N LEU A 18 16.33 -10.17 -4.05
CA LEU A 18 14.87 -10.02 -4.19
C LEU A 18 14.41 -8.62 -3.77
N ILE A 19 14.87 -8.12 -2.62
CA ILE A 19 14.53 -6.78 -2.13
C ILE A 19 15.00 -5.71 -3.11
N THR A 20 16.23 -5.81 -3.64
CA THR A 20 16.74 -4.86 -4.64
C THR A 20 15.87 -4.84 -5.90
N VAL A 21 15.51 -6.01 -6.43
CA VAL A 21 14.62 -6.10 -7.59
C VAL A 21 13.25 -5.49 -7.29
N MET A 22 12.67 -5.78 -6.12
CA MET A 22 11.38 -5.22 -5.70
C MET A 22 11.43 -3.71 -5.46
N SER A 23 12.59 -3.14 -5.09
CA SER A 23 12.76 -1.70 -4.94
C SER A 23 12.90 -0.97 -6.28
N ILE A 24 13.51 -1.60 -7.29
CA ILE A 24 13.70 -1.00 -8.61
C ILE A 24 12.42 -1.10 -9.46
N ALA A 25 11.62 -2.15 -9.28
CA ALA A 25 10.42 -2.39 -10.10
C ALA A 25 9.40 -1.22 -10.09
N PRO A 26 9.05 -0.59 -8.95
CA PRO A 26 8.15 0.58 -8.92
C PRO A 26 8.70 1.80 -9.65
N LEU A 27 10.02 1.92 -9.80
CA LEU A 27 10.65 3.01 -10.56
C LEU A 27 10.57 2.75 -12.07
N LEU A 28 10.83 1.51 -12.48
CA LEU A 28 10.78 1.13 -13.89
C LEU A 28 9.36 1.11 -14.46
N GLY A 29 8.36 0.77 -13.64
CA GLY A 29 6.96 0.66 -14.06
C GLY A 29 6.43 1.91 -14.77
N PRO A 30 6.40 3.09 -14.13
CA PRO A 30 5.95 4.34 -14.75
C PRO A 30 6.81 4.77 -15.94
N LEU A 31 8.13 4.53 -15.87
CA LEU A 31 9.09 4.93 -16.89
C LEU A 31 8.86 4.16 -18.20
N LEU A 32 8.76 2.83 -18.10
CA LEU A 32 8.45 1.96 -19.24
C LEU A 32 7.00 2.13 -19.69
N GLY A 33 6.05 2.19 -18.75
CA GLY A 33 4.63 2.36 -19.04
C GLY A 33 4.34 3.68 -19.78
N GLY A 34 4.96 4.77 -19.34
CA GLY A 34 4.85 6.07 -20.00
C GLY A 34 5.46 6.08 -21.40
N GLN A 35 6.64 5.47 -21.57
CA GLN A 35 7.29 5.37 -22.88
C GLN A 35 6.48 4.51 -23.88
N ILE A 36 5.93 3.39 -23.42
CA ILE A 36 5.06 2.53 -24.22
C ILE A 36 3.78 3.29 -24.60
N LEU A 37 3.17 4.00 -23.64
CA LEU A 37 1.98 4.78 -23.89
C LEU A 37 2.21 5.85 -24.97
N ALA A 38 3.37 6.51 -24.94
CA ALA A 38 3.73 7.55 -25.90
C ALA A 38 4.02 7.02 -27.33
N THR A 39 4.52 5.79 -27.46
CA THR A 39 5.00 5.25 -28.75
C THR A 39 4.03 4.26 -29.39
N ALA A 40 3.45 3.36 -28.61
CA ALA A 40 2.62 2.24 -29.08
C ALA A 40 1.18 2.28 -28.52
N GLY A 41 0.87 3.28 -27.70
CA GLY A 41 -0.44 3.48 -27.10
C GLY A 41 -0.75 2.51 -25.96
N TRP A 42 -1.94 2.66 -25.37
CA TRP A 42 -2.34 1.93 -24.16
C TRP A 42 -2.52 0.41 -24.39
N ARG A 43 -2.89 -0.01 -25.62
CA ARG A 43 -3.11 -1.43 -25.96
C ARG A 43 -1.82 -2.24 -25.87
N ALA A 44 -0.67 -1.63 -26.17
CA ALA A 44 0.64 -2.29 -26.08
C ALA A 44 1.00 -2.64 -24.64
N ILE A 45 0.57 -1.86 -23.65
CA ILE A 45 0.77 -2.15 -22.22
C ILE A 45 0.11 -3.48 -21.85
N PHE A 46 -1.13 -3.70 -22.31
CA PHE A 46 -1.86 -4.95 -22.05
C PHE A 46 -1.21 -6.15 -22.73
N TRP A 47 -0.78 -6.03 -23.99
CA TRP A 47 -0.08 -7.12 -24.68
C TRP A 47 1.26 -7.46 -24.04
N LEU A 48 2.00 -6.47 -23.54
CA LEU A 48 3.22 -6.70 -22.79
C LEU A 48 2.93 -7.49 -21.49
N LEU A 49 1.89 -7.12 -20.75
CA LEU A 49 1.47 -7.84 -19.54
C LEU A 49 1.07 -9.29 -19.85
N VAL A 50 0.41 -9.55 -20.99
CA VAL A 50 0.09 -10.90 -21.45
C VAL A 50 1.37 -11.70 -21.73
N ALA A 51 2.34 -11.11 -22.42
CA ALA A 51 3.62 -11.77 -22.71
C ALA A 51 4.39 -12.11 -21.42
N VAL A 52 4.44 -11.17 -20.46
CA VAL A 52 5.06 -11.39 -19.15
C VAL A 52 4.33 -12.48 -18.37
N GLY A 53 2.99 -12.44 -18.33
CA GLY A 53 2.17 -13.44 -17.64
C GLY A 53 2.28 -14.83 -18.24
N PHE A 54 2.38 -14.93 -19.56
CA PHE A 54 2.63 -16.21 -20.24
C PHE A 54 4.04 -16.73 -19.93
N GLY A 55 5.06 -15.86 -19.96
CA GLY A 55 6.43 -16.22 -19.60
C GLY A 55 6.53 -16.74 -18.16
N THR A 56 5.87 -16.08 -17.20
CA THR A 56 5.87 -16.55 -15.80
C THR A 56 5.11 -17.87 -15.64
N LEU A 57 4.02 -18.09 -16.38
CA LEU A 57 3.28 -19.37 -16.37
C LEU A 57 4.15 -20.54 -16.86
N VAL A 58 4.88 -20.34 -17.96
CA VAL A 58 5.83 -21.33 -18.49
C VAL A 58 6.94 -21.62 -17.48
N LEU A 59 7.49 -20.59 -16.84
CA LEU A 59 8.53 -20.75 -15.82
C LEU A 59 8.02 -21.51 -14.59
N VAL A 60 6.78 -21.28 -14.16
CA VAL A 60 6.17 -22.02 -13.04
C VAL A 60 6.11 -23.51 -13.33
N ALA A 61 5.83 -23.91 -14.57
CA ALA A 61 5.84 -25.33 -14.96
C ALA A 61 7.23 -25.99 -14.86
N THR A 62 8.31 -25.20 -14.80
CA THR A 62 9.69 -25.70 -14.65
C THR A 62 10.19 -25.71 -13.20
N LEU A 63 9.45 -25.11 -12.27
CA LEU A 63 9.86 -25.02 -10.86
C LEU A 63 9.62 -26.36 -10.15
N PRO A 64 10.66 -26.97 -9.55
CA PRO A 64 10.47 -28.17 -8.74
C PRO A 64 9.70 -27.83 -7.46
N GLU A 65 8.92 -28.80 -6.94
CA GLU A 65 8.28 -28.66 -5.63
C GLU A 65 9.36 -28.51 -4.55
N THR A 66 9.35 -27.37 -3.87
CA THR A 66 10.39 -27.01 -2.88
C THR A 66 10.00 -27.36 -1.45
N LEU A 67 8.73 -27.65 -1.18
CA LEU A 67 8.26 -27.94 0.17
C LEU A 67 8.34 -29.45 0.47
N PRO A 68 9.14 -29.89 1.47
CA PRO A 68 9.20 -31.29 1.89
C PRO A 68 7.81 -31.81 2.28
N GLU A 69 7.49 -33.06 1.92
CA GLU A 69 6.15 -33.62 2.14
C GLU A 69 5.69 -33.57 3.61
N ARG A 70 6.65 -33.65 4.53
CA ARG A 70 6.44 -33.60 5.99
C ARG A 70 5.97 -32.23 6.49
N ASN A 71 6.27 -31.16 5.76
CA ASN A 71 5.87 -29.79 6.09
C ASN A 71 4.63 -29.33 5.30
N ARG A 72 4.06 -30.20 4.46
CA ARG A 72 2.82 -29.88 3.72
C ARG A 72 1.68 -29.74 4.71
N ASN A 73 1.05 -28.57 4.71
CA ASN A 73 -0.06 -28.29 5.59
C ASN A 73 -1.31 -29.06 5.08
N ARG A 74 -1.68 -30.15 5.76
CA ARG A 74 -2.88 -30.95 5.46
C ARG A 74 -4.12 -30.47 6.21
N ASP A 75 -4.04 -29.32 6.87
CA ASP A 75 -5.20 -28.74 7.56
C ASP A 75 -6.33 -28.45 6.57
N LEU A 76 -7.55 -28.76 6.99
CA LEU A 76 -8.77 -28.41 6.26
C LEU A 76 -8.85 -26.89 6.10
N LEU A 77 -9.25 -26.41 4.92
CA LEU A 77 -9.50 -24.99 4.62
C LEU A 77 -10.33 -24.29 5.71
N VAL A 78 -11.32 -24.99 6.26
CA VAL A 78 -12.17 -24.51 7.35
C VAL A 78 -11.35 -24.19 8.61
N ARG A 79 -10.36 -25.02 8.98
CA ARG A 79 -9.49 -24.79 10.14
C ARG A 79 -8.57 -23.59 9.92
N ALA A 80 -8.13 -23.36 8.67
CA ALA A 80 -7.38 -22.16 8.33
C ALA A 80 -8.25 -20.90 8.52
N LEU A 81 -9.51 -20.92 8.03
CA LEU A 81 -10.45 -19.80 8.21
C LEU A 81 -10.77 -19.51 9.68
N VAL A 82 -10.98 -20.54 10.51
CA VAL A 82 -11.19 -20.38 11.95
C VAL A 82 -9.98 -19.71 12.61
N ARG A 83 -8.75 -20.12 12.27
CA ARG A 83 -7.52 -19.49 12.77
C ARG A 83 -7.37 -18.04 12.35
N TYR A 84 -7.83 -17.67 11.16
CA TYR A 84 -7.92 -16.26 10.74
C TYR A 84 -8.96 -15.49 11.56
N GLY A 85 -10.12 -16.10 11.85
CA GLY A 85 -11.14 -15.52 12.72
C GLY A 85 -10.63 -15.24 14.14
N GLU A 86 -9.84 -16.15 14.72
CA GLU A 86 -9.20 -15.94 16.03
C GLU A 86 -8.27 -14.72 16.05
N LEU A 87 -7.54 -14.48 14.95
CA LEU A 87 -6.65 -13.32 14.81
C LEU A 87 -7.46 -12.02 14.76
N LEU A 88 -8.59 -12.00 14.05
CA LEU A 88 -9.49 -10.85 14.00
C LEU A 88 -10.09 -10.49 15.37
N GLY A 89 -10.15 -11.43 16.33
CA GLY A 89 -10.59 -11.12 17.69
C GLY A 89 -9.59 -10.30 18.52
N ARG A 90 -8.37 -10.07 18.02
CA ARG A 90 -7.29 -9.41 18.79
C ARG A 90 -7.26 -7.91 18.51
N GLN A 91 -7.62 -7.13 19.52
CA GLN A 91 -7.73 -5.66 19.43
C GLN A 91 -6.47 -4.96 18.91
N ARG A 92 -5.28 -5.43 19.31
CA ARG A 92 -4.00 -4.86 18.86
C ARG A 92 -3.74 -5.14 17.39
N LEU A 93 -4.02 -6.36 16.92
CA LEU A 93 -3.93 -6.73 15.51
C LEU A 93 -4.93 -5.95 14.66
N LEU A 94 -6.18 -5.82 15.13
CA LEU A 94 -7.19 -4.99 14.47
C LEU A 94 -6.80 -3.51 14.43
N GLY A 95 -6.14 -2.99 15.46
CA GLY A 95 -5.60 -1.64 15.46
C GLY A 95 -4.59 -1.44 14.33
N TYR A 96 -3.57 -2.29 14.24
CA TYR A 96 -2.58 -2.22 13.16
C TYR A 96 -3.16 -2.45 11.77
N ALA A 97 -4.02 -3.46 11.62
CA ALA A 97 -4.69 -3.76 10.36
C ALA A 97 -5.62 -2.60 9.95
N GLY A 98 -6.34 -2.00 10.90
CA GLY A 98 -7.24 -0.87 10.66
C GLY A 98 -6.49 0.39 10.22
N VAL A 99 -5.34 0.70 10.84
CA VAL A 99 -4.49 1.82 10.42
C VAL A 99 -4.12 1.69 8.94
N GLY A 100 -3.60 0.52 8.55
CA GLY A 100 -3.24 0.28 7.16
C GLY A 100 -4.45 0.15 6.23
N ALA A 101 -5.58 -0.40 6.70
CA ALA A 101 -6.82 -0.49 5.93
C ALA A 101 -7.35 0.89 5.51
N PHE A 102 -7.53 1.77 6.48
CA PHE A 102 -7.99 3.13 6.22
C PHE A 102 -6.99 3.87 5.34
N PHE A 103 -5.69 3.72 5.58
CA PHE A 103 -4.68 4.34 4.73
C PHE A 103 -4.77 3.85 3.26
N TYR A 104 -4.90 2.53 3.06
CA TYR A 104 -5.04 1.95 1.72
C TYR A 104 -6.33 2.37 1.02
N ALA A 105 -7.44 2.52 1.75
CA ALA A 105 -8.67 3.07 1.20
C ALA A 105 -8.44 4.46 0.60
N GLY A 106 -7.71 5.34 1.30
CA GLY A 106 -7.32 6.66 0.80
C GLY A 106 -6.33 6.60 -0.36
N ALA A 107 -5.33 5.70 -0.30
CA ALA A 107 -4.35 5.54 -1.37
C ALA A 107 -4.99 5.07 -2.68
N PHE A 108 -5.93 4.13 -2.61
CA PHE A 108 -6.68 3.64 -3.76
C PHE A 108 -7.72 4.66 -4.26
N ALA A 109 -8.28 5.49 -3.37
CA ALA A 109 -9.09 6.65 -3.76
C ALA A 109 -8.25 7.65 -4.58
N PHE A 110 -7.01 7.92 -4.20
CA PHE A 110 -6.07 8.71 -5.01
C PHE A 110 -5.78 8.07 -6.36
N ILE A 111 -5.51 6.76 -6.41
CA ILE A 111 -5.23 6.06 -7.68
C ILE A 111 -6.44 6.15 -8.62
N ALA A 112 -7.66 5.97 -8.11
CA ALA A 112 -8.88 6.02 -8.91
C ALA A 112 -9.28 7.46 -9.31
N GLY A 113 -9.15 8.43 -8.41
CA GLY A 113 -9.64 9.80 -8.62
C GLY A 113 -8.62 10.77 -9.23
N SER A 114 -7.32 10.53 -9.05
CA SER A 114 -6.29 11.47 -9.53
C SER A 114 -6.23 11.69 -11.04
N PRO A 115 -6.46 10.70 -11.92
CA PRO A 115 -6.49 10.95 -13.37
C PRO A 115 -7.60 11.93 -13.74
N PHE A 116 -8.79 11.75 -13.15
CA PHE A 116 -9.92 12.65 -13.37
C PHE A 116 -9.61 14.06 -12.84
N ALA A 117 -9.15 14.17 -11.60
CA ALA A 117 -8.85 15.45 -10.98
C ALA A 117 -7.76 16.23 -11.71
N TYR A 118 -6.67 15.57 -12.13
CA TYR A 118 -5.57 16.25 -12.82
C TYR A 118 -5.85 16.48 -14.30
N ILE A 119 -6.24 15.46 -15.05
CA ILE A 119 -6.35 15.54 -16.51
C ILE A 119 -7.67 16.16 -16.93
N THR A 120 -8.79 15.73 -16.33
CA THR A 120 -10.14 16.17 -16.77
C THR A 120 -10.55 17.47 -16.10
N TYR A 121 -10.35 17.62 -14.80
CA TYR A 121 -10.78 18.81 -14.07
C TYR A 121 -9.76 19.95 -14.19
N HIS A 122 -8.50 19.73 -13.83
CA HIS A 122 -7.44 20.74 -13.93
C HIS A 122 -6.77 20.85 -15.31
N GLN A 123 -7.23 20.11 -16.32
CA GLN A 123 -6.75 20.17 -17.71
C GLN A 123 -5.23 19.95 -17.84
N VAL A 124 -4.64 19.13 -16.97
CA VAL A 124 -3.22 18.80 -17.02
C VAL A 124 -2.95 17.84 -18.18
N PRO A 125 -1.95 18.11 -19.05
CA PRO A 125 -1.53 17.19 -20.10
C PRO A 125 -1.20 15.79 -19.54
N ALA A 126 -1.65 14.74 -20.25
CA ALA A 126 -1.41 13.35 -19.83
C ALA A 126 0.08 13.00 -19.69
N SER A 127 0.96 13.67 -20.44
CA SER A 127 2.42 13.53 -20.29
C SER A 127 2.93 14.01 -18.92
N LEU A 128 2.35 15.08 -18.38
CA LEU A 128 2.70 15.61 -17.06
C LEU A 128 2.06 14.81 -15.92
N TYR A 129 0.91 14.17 -16.14
CA TYR A 129 0.32 13.25 -15.16
C TYR A 129 1.29 12.13 -14.78
N GLY A 130 1.96 11.53 -15.76
CA GLY A 130 2.98 10.51 -15.52
C GLY A 130 4.12 11.00 -14.64
N ALA A 131 4.56 12.26 -14.83
CA ALA A 131 5.58 12.88 -14.00
C ALA A 131 5.10 13.13 -12.55
N LEU A 132 3.88 13.62 -12.37
CA LEU A 132 3.27 13.83 -11.04
C LEU A 132 3.09 12.51 -10.28
N PHE A 133 2.64 11.46 -10.98
CA PHE A 133 2.50 10.13 -10.39
C PHE A 133 3.87 9.51 -10.08
N GLY A 134 4.87 9.71 -10.95
CA GLY A 134 6.26 9.33 -10.70
C GLY A 134 6.85 10.04 -9.47
N LEU A 135 6.56 11.33 -9.30
CA LEU A 135 6.96 12.08 -8.11
C LEU A 135 6.35 11.47 -6.84
N ALA A 136 5.07 11.11 -6.85
CA ALA A 136 4.44 10.42 -5.73
C ALA A 136 5.15 9.10 -5.35
N ILE A 137 5.58 8.32 -6.33
CA ILE A 137 6.35 7.08 -6.10
C ILE A 137 7.73 7.38 -5.51
N LEU A 138 8.42 8.42 -5.98
CA LEU A 138 9.68 8.87 -5.38
C LEU A 138 9.47 9.29 -3.91
N GLY A 139 8.37 9.95 -3.60
CA GLY A 139 7.98 10.30 -2.23
C GLY A 139 7.77 9.08 -1.33
N ILE A 140 7.07 8.05 -1.83
CA ILE A 140 6.93 6.75 -1.14
C ILE A 140 8.30 6.14 -0.84
N MET A 141 9.19 6.12 -1.84
CA MET A 141 10.53 5.54 -1.69
C MET A 141 11.37 6.33 -0.69
N ALA A 142 11.34 7.66 -0.75
CA ALA A 142 12.05 8.54 0.17
C ALA A 142 11.60 8.33 1.62
N LEU A 143 10.28 8.30 1.87
CA LEU A 143 9.76 8.04 3.23
C LEU A 143 9.97 6.60 3.69
N ASN A 144 10.00 5.63 2.78
CA ASN A 144 10.39 4.27 3.15
C ASN A 144 11.87 4.21 3.60
N MET A 145 12.78 4.83 2.86
CA MET A 145 14.19 4.94 3.26
C MET A 145 14.37 5.69 4.58
N LEU A 146 13.59 6.75 4.79
CA LEU A 146 13.55 7.47 6.06
C LEU A 146 13.04 6.56 7.18
N ASN A 147 11.99 5.78 6.94
CA ASN A 147 11.45 4.82 7.89
C ASN A 147 12.49 3.80 8.34
N VAL A 148 13.28 3.22 7.42
CA VAL A 148 14.36 2.29 7.76
C VAL A 148 15.35 2.87 8.78
N ARG A 149 15.65 4.18 8.68
CA ARG A 149 16.56 4.86 9.61
C ARG A 149 15.89 5.31 10.91
N LEU A 150 14.66 5.79 10.84
CA LEU A 150 13.94 6.34 12.00
C LEU A 150 13.32 5.25 12.86
N VAL A 151 12.93 4.10 12.30
CA VAL A 151 12.25 3.02 13.04
C VAL A 151 13.10 2.46 14.16
N THR A 152 14.40 2.36 13.95
CA THR A 152 15.36 1.90 14.96
C THR A 152 15.63 2.94 16.05
N ARG A 153 15.37 4.23 15.79
CA ARG A 153 15.60 5.33 16.77
C ARG A 153 14.35 5.71 17.55
N ILE A 154 13.19 5.76 16.89
CA ILE A 154 11.95 6.34 17.42
C ILE A 154 10.94 5.23 17.78
N GLY A 155 11.05 4.06 17.16
CA GLY A 155 10.14 2.93 17.33
C GLY A 155 8.94 2.97 16.38
N SER A 156 8.50 1.78 15.95
CA SER A 156 7.42 1.55 14.98
C SER A 156 6.12 2.29 15.36
N ASP A 157 5.67 2.16 16.60
CA ASP A 157 4.36 2.66 17.04
C ASP A 157 4.28 4.19 17.09
N ARG A 158 5.42 4.84 17.38
CA ARG A 158 5.51 6.31 17.39
C ARG A 158 5.54 6.85 15.97
N LEU A 159 6.29 6.21 15.08
CA LEU A 159 6.32 6.55 13.65
C LEU A 159 4.96 6.33 13.01
N LEU A 160 4.30 5.21 13.28
CA LEU A 160 2.97 4.92 12.76
C LEU A 160 1.96 6.01 13.17
N ARG A 161 2.00 6.45 14.43
CA ARG A 161 1.16 7.55 14.93
C ARG A 161 1.46 8.88 14.28
N LEU A 162 2.75 9.23 14.16
CA LEU A 162 3.16 10.47 13.51
C LEU A 162 2.72 10.46 12.04
N GLY A 163 2.97 9.36 11.33
CA GLY A 163 2.54 9.19 9.94
C GLY A 163 1.03 9.29 9.80
N ALA A 164 0.26 8.61 10.67
CA ALA A 164 -1.20 8.68 10.65
C ALA A 164 -1.73 10.09 10.93
N ALA A 165 -1.09 10.86 11.83
CA ALA A 165 -1.47 12.24 12.10
C ALA A 165 -1.23 13.15 10.89
N ILE A 166 -0.10 12.99 10.21
CA ILE A 166 0.22 13.72 8.98
C ILE A 166 -0.73 13.29 7.85
N ALA A 167 -1.10 12.00 7.77
CA ALA A 167 -2.09 11.49 6.81
C ALA A 167 -3.48 12.10 7.04
N ALA A 168 -3.92 12.22 8.30
CA ALA A 168 -5.17 12.89 8.64
C ALA A 168 -5.15 14.37 8.26
N ALA A 169 -4.08 15.09 8.62
CA ALA A 169 -3.93 16.50 8.30
C ALA A 169 -3.89 16.75 6.79
N SER A 170 -3.04 16.01 6.06
CA SER A 170 -2.97 16.11 4.59
C SER A 170 -4.29 15.75 3.94
N GLY A 171 -4.97 14.68 4.38
CA GLY A 171 -6.28 14.30 3.85
C GLY A 171 -7.36 15.37 4.05
N LEU A 172 -7.38 16.03 5.22
CA LEU A 172 -8.29 17.16 5.46
C LEU A 172 -7.97 18.35 4.55
N VAL A 173 -6.69 18.65 4.33
CA VAL A 173 -6.27 19.69 3.37
C VAL A 173 -6.71 19.32 1.95
N VAL A 174 -6.56 18.05 1.52
CA VAL A 174 -7.06 17.60 0.21
C VAL A 174 -8.57 17.81 0.10
N ALA A 175 -9.36 17.42 1.11
CA ALA A 175 -10.80 17.65 1.10
C ALA A 175 -11.12 19.14 0.95
N ILE A 176 -10.55 20.00 1.79
CA ILE A 176 -10.80 21.44 1.74
C ILE A 176 -10.42 22.01 0.36
N SER A 177 -9.21 21.74 -0.11
CA SER A 177 -8.73 22.22 -1.42
C SER A 177 -9.57 21.69 -2.58
N SER A 178 -10.03 20.44 -2.52
CA SER A 178 -10.90 19.86 -3.56
C SER A 178 -12.30 20.46 -3.60
N ARG A 179 -12.76 21.08 -2.51
CA ARG A 179 -14.08 21.76 -2.43
C ARG A 179 -14.02 23.23 -2.79
N THR A 180 -12.99 23.92 -2.32
CA THR A 180 -12.85 25.37 -2.46
C THR A 180 -12.03 25.77 -3.69
N ASP A 181 -11.42 24.80 -4.37
CA ASP A 181 -10.42 25.00 -5.41
C ASP A 181 -9.23 25.88 -4.95
N ALA A 182 -9.02 25.95 -3.62
CA ALA A 182 -8.01 26.81 -3.02
C ALA A 182 -6.60 26.32 -3.39
N GLY A 183 -5.85 27.18 -4.08
CA GLY A 183 -4.51 26.87 -4.59
C GLY A 183 -4.50 26.11 -5.93
N GLY A 184 -5.67 25.92 -6.56
CA GLY A 184 -5.83 25.21 -7.83
C GLY A 184 -5.15 23.84 -7.82
N LEU A 185 -4.44 23.51 -8.91
CA LEU A 185 -3.74 22.24 -9.06
C LEU A 185 -2.75 21.95 -7.91
N TRP A 186 -1.95 22.93 -7.50
CA TRP A 186 -0.93 22.74 -6.46
C TRP A 186 -1.54 22.56 -5.07
N GLY A 187 -2.69 23.18 -4.82
CA GLY A 187 -3.50 22.95 -3.63
C GLY A 187 -3.96 21.50 -3.50
N LEU A 188 -4.10 20.77 -4.61
CA LEU A 188 -4.41 19.33 -4.60
C LEU A 188 -3.14 18.47 -4.60
N VAL A 189 -2.16 18.79 -5.45
CA VAL A 189 -0.94 17.99 -5.69
C VAL A 189 -0.07 17.88 -4.45
N VAL A 190 0.20 18.99 -3.76
CA VAL A 190 1.10 19.00 -2.59
C VAL A 190 0.57 18.14 -1.44
N PRO A 191 -0.67 18.31 -0.95
CA PRO A 191 -1.18 17.48 0.13
C PRO A 191 -1.40 16.02 -0.30
N LEU A 192 -1.76 15.75 -1.56
CA LEU A 192 -1.81 14.38 -2.08
C LEU A 192 -0.44 13.71 -2.10
N PHE A 193 0.60 14.44 -2.53
CA PHE A 193 1.97 13.97 -2.49
C PHE A 193 2.40 13.62 -1.07
N VAL A 194 2.09 14.47 -0.08
CA VAL A 194 2.38 14.19 1.33
C VAL A 194 1.62 12.94 1.79
N PHE A 195 0.32 12.86 1.52
CA PHE A 195 -0.52 11.73 1.92
C PHE A 195 0.02 10.41 1.36
N ILE A 196 0.25 10.34 0.04
CA ILE A 196 0.66 9.11 -0.62
C ILE A 196 2.08 8.71 -0.26
N SER A 197 2.99 9.67 -0.03
CA SER A 197 4.35 9.38 0.43
C SER A 197 4.37 8.60 1.74
N LEU A 198 3.41 8.88 2.63
CA LEU A 198 3.31 8.20 3.93
C LEU A 198 3.04 6.70 3.81
N ASN A 199 2.64 6.21 2.63
CA ASN A 199 2.49 4.78 2.35
C ASN A 199 3.75 3.99 2.71
N GLY A 200 4.92 4.53 2.35
CA GLY A 200 6.21 3.88 2.61
C GLY A 200 6.51 3.69 4.10
N LEU A 201 5.92 4.54 4.95
CA LEU A 201 6.09 4.53 6.40
C LEU A 201 4.95 3.77 7.10
N ILE A 202 3.70 4.08 6.79
CA ILE A 202 2.51 3.53 7.48
C ILE A 202 2.39 2.02 7.21
N VAL A 203 2.52 1.59 5.96
CA VAL A 203 2.29 0.18 5.58
C VAL A 203 3.34 -0.73 6.21
N ALA A 204 4.61 -0.33 6.15
CA ALA A 204 5.70 -1.08 6.75
C ALA A 204 5.47 -1.27 8.26
N ASN A 205 5.24 -0.17 8.99
CA ASN A 205 5.05 -0.22 10.44
C ASN A 205 3.74 -0.91 10.86
N SER A 206 2.68 -0.83 10.06
CA SER A 206 1.42 -1.55 10.29
C SER A 206 1.63 -3.07 10.22
N ILE A 207 2.27 -3.56 9.15
CA ILE A 207 2.51 -5.01 8.97
C ILE A 207 3.47 -5.52 10.05
N THR A 208 4.58 -4.81 10.30
CA THR A 208 5.56 -5.24 11.31
C THR A 208 4.99 -5.18 12.72
N GLY A 209 4.20 -4.14 13.05
CA GLY A 209 3.52 -4.00 14.34
C GLY A 209 2.52 -5.12 14.57
N ALA A 210 1.72 -5.48 13.55
CA ALA A 210 0.79 -6.61 13.64
C ALA A 210 1.50 -7.95 13.85
N MET A 211 2.68 -8.14 13.23
CA MET A 211 3.46 -9.37 13.34
C MET A 211 4.20 -9.52 14.68
N ALA A 212 4.50 -8.42 15.38
CA ALA A 212 5.31 -8.43 16.61
C ALA A 212 4.71 -9.33 17.71
N ASP A 213 3.38 -9.38 17.79
CA ASP A 213 2.65 -10.15 18.80
C ASP A 213 2.42 -11.62 18.41
N PHE A 214 2.72 -12.00 17.16
CA PHE A 214 2.43 -13.34 16.63
C PHE A 214 3.63 -13.93 15.84
N PRO A 215 4.83 -14.05 16.44
CA PRO A 215 6.02 -14.53 15.74
C PRO A 215 5.85 -15.94 15.16
N GLN A 216 5.10 -16.85 15.83
CA GLN A 216 4.85 -18.19 15.29
C GLN A 216 3.82 -18.23 14.15
N ARG A 217 2.99 -17.18 13.99
CA ARG A 217 1.94 -17.07 12.96
C ARG A 217 2.17 -15.90 12.00
N ALA A 218 3.41 -15.40 11.91
CA ALA A 218 3.77 -14.20 11.15
C ALA A 218 3.29 -14.22 9.68
N GLY A 219 3.39 -15.38 9.01
CA GLY A 219 2.92 -15.52 7.62
C GLY A 219 1.40 -15.36 7.49
N ALA A 220 0.62 -15.95 8.40
CA ALA A 220 -0.83 -15.80 8.41
C ALA A 220 -1.24 -14.36 8.73
N VAL A 221 -0.58 -13.72 9.70
CA VAL A 221 -0.83 -12.31 10.04
C VAL A 221 -0.53 -11.38 8.85
N SER A 222 0.62 -11.53 8.22
CA SER A 222 0.99 -10.71 7.05
C SER A 222 -0.01 -10.89 5.90
N ALA A 223 -0.45 -12.12 5.63
CA ALA A 223 -1.46 -12.39 4.61
C ALA A 223 -2.82 -11.76 4.95
N LEU A 224 -3.28 -11.87 6.20
CA LEU A 224 -4.55 -11.30 6.66
C LEU A 224 -4.52 -9.76 6.57
N VAL A 225 -3.47 -9.14 7.12
CA VAL A 225 -3.29 -7.69 7.11
C VAL A 225 -3.19 -7.18 5.67
N GLY A 226 -2.43 -7.86 4.82
CA GLY A 226 -2.34 -7.53 3.39
C GLY A 226 -3.68 -7.64 2.68
N ALA A 227 -4.46 -8.69 2.93
CA ALA A 227 -5.80 -8.86 2.36
C ALA A 227 -6.75 -7.75 2.80
N ILE A 228 -6.71 -7.35 4.07
CA ILE A 228 -7.50 -6.23 4.60
C ILE A 228 -7.08 -4.91 3.93
N HIS A 229 -5.77 -4.67 3.78
CA HIS A 229 -5.24 -3.47 3.13
C HIS A 229 -5.73 -3.34 1.68
N TYR A 230 -5.54 -4.36 0.86
CA TYR A 230 -5.99 -4.30 -0.54
C TYR A 230 -7.52 -4.32 -0.66
N GLY A 231 -8.22 -5.09 0.17
CA GLY A 231 -9.68 -5.14 0.18
C GLY A 231 -10.33 -3.81 0.56
N SER A 232 -9.78 -3.12 1.56
CA SER A 232 -10.22 -1.76 1.92
C SER A 232 -9.87 -0.74 0.83
N GLY A 233 -8.75 -0.91 0.13
CA GLY A 233 -8.41 -0.16 -1.08
C GLY A 233 -9.53 -0.21 -2.13
N MET A 234 -10.04 -1.40 -2.44
CA MET A 234 -11.16 -1.57 -3.38
C MET A 234 -12.40 -0.79 -2.95
N ILE A 235 -12.73 -0.83 -1.65
CA ILE A 235 -13.86 -0.08 -1.09
C ILE A 235 -13.64 1.42 -1.28
N GLY A 236 -12.42 1.92 -1.00
CA GLY A 236 -12.05 3.31 -1.23
C GLY A 236 -12.22 3.76 -2.69
N SER A 237 -11.71 2.97 -3.65
CA SER A 237 -11.93 3.25 -5.08
C SER A 237 -13.40 3.20 -5.48
N ALA A 238 -14.17 2.23 -4.96
CA ALA A 238 -15.60 2.12 -5.25
C ALA A 238 -16.38 3.33 -4.75
N PHE A 239 -16.06 3.84 -3.55
CA PHE A 239 -16.66 5.06 -3.03
C PHE A 239 -16.39 6.28 -3.94
N VAL A 240 -15.16 6.45 -4.41
CA VAL A 240 -14.84 7.52 -5.36
C VAL A 240 -15.66 7.40 -6.65
N GLY A 241 -15.84 6.18 -7.16
CA GLY A 241 -16.64 5.92 -8.35
C GLY A 241 -18.14 6.17 -8.15
N TRP A 242 -18.73 5.71 -7.04
CA TRP A 242 -20.16 5.87 -6.76
C TRP A 242 -20.56 7.31 -6.44
N PHE A 243 -19.69 8.05 -5.76
CA PHE A 243 -19.94 9.45 -5.43
C PHE A 243 -19.37 10.42 -6.46
N ALA A 244 -18.93 9.95 -7.63
CA ALA A 244 -18.38 10.78 -8.68
C ALA A 244 -19.44 11.79 -9.16
N ASP A 245 -19.20 13.07 -8.89
CA ASP A 245 -20.10 14.20 -9.18
C ASP A 245 -19.53 15.15 -10.25
N GLY A 246 -18.45 14.75 -10.91
CA GLY A 246 -17.74 15.59 -11.88
C GLY A 246 -16.74 16.56 -11.24
N THR A 247 -16.51 16.48 -9.92
CA THR A 247 -15.50 17.28 -9.21
C THR A 247 -14.47 16.40 -8.49
N PRO A 248 -13.31 16.95 -8.06
CA PRO A 248 -12.34 16.22 -7.25
C PRO A 248 -12.78 15.99 -5.79
N TRP A 249 -13.91 16.56 -5.37
CA TRP A 249 -14.38 16.55 -3.98
C TRP A 249 -14.64 15.14 -3.42
N PRO A 250 -15.30 14.20 -4.13
CA PRO A 250 -15.54 12.85 -3.62
C PRO A 250 -14.23 12.11 -3.27
N MET A 251 -13.19 12.28 -4.10
CA MET A 251 -11.85 11.76 -3.81
C MET A 251 -11.28 12.39 -2.54
N GLY A 252 -11.32 13.72 -2.41
CA GLY A 252 -10.82 14.41 -1.24
C GLY A 252 -11.52 14.00 0.05
N LEU A 253 -12.84 13.82 0.00
CA LEU A 253 -13.65 13.35 1.12
C LEU A 253 -13.26 11.93 1.55
N VAL A 254 -13.13 10.99 0.61
CA VAL A 254 -12.70 9.61 0.93
C VAL A 254 -11.30 9.61 1.53
N ILE A 255 -10.38 10.41 1.01
CA ILE A 255 -9.01 10.54 1.54
C ILE A 255 -9.01 11.15 2.95
N ALA A 256 -9.84 12.17 3.21
CA ALA A 256 -9.96 12.76 4.56
C ALA A 256 -10.52 11.77 5.57
N ILE A 257 -11.62 11.08 5.24
CA ILE A 257 -12.22 10.05 6.12
C ILE A 257 -11.21 8.94 6.40
N SER A 258 -10.49 8.51 5.35
CA SER A 258 -9.43 7.51 5.44
C SER A 258 -8.26 7.98 6.32
N GLY A 259 -7.80 9.21 6.18
CA GLY A 259 -6.74 9.77 7.02
C GLY A 259 -7.15 9.86 8.49
N VAL A 260 -8.36 10.36 8.77
CA VAL A 260 -8.90 10.45 10.13
C VAL A 260 -9.13 9.07 10.74
N GLY A 261 -9.69 8.13 9.98
CA GLY A 261 -9.89 6.74 10.41
C GLY A 261 -8.57 6.03 10.70
N CYS A 262 -7.56 6.25 9.86
CA CYS A 262 -6.19 5.78 10.06
C CYS A 262 -5.64 6.30 11.40
N PHE A 263 -5.77 7.60 11.69
CA PHE A 263 -5.34 8.17 12.98
C PHE A 263 -6.14 7.62 14.16
N ALA A 264 -7.46 7.50 14.04
CA ALA A 264 -8.31 6.94 15.09
C ALA A 264 -7.92 5.50 15.46
N CYS A 265 -7.61 4.66 14.48
CA CYS A 265 -7.14 3.29 14.72
C CYS A 265 -5.80 3.24 15.49
N THR A 266 -4.94 4.25 15.36
CA THR A 266 -3.71 4.30 16.18
C THR A 266 -3.99 4.51 17.68
N LEU A 267 -5.14 5.10 18.04
CA LEU A 267 -5.55 5.23 19.44
C LEU A 267 -5.94 3.88 20.04
N LEU A 268 -6.51 2.97 19.23
CA LEU A 268 -6.81 1.60 19.63
C LEU A 268 -5.54 0.80 19.94
N VAL A 269 -4.48 1.00 19.15
CA VAL A 269 -3.17 0.39 19.40
C VAL A 269 -2.60 0.84 20.76
N ARG A 270 -2.69 2.13 21.07
CA ARG A 270 -2.28 2.68 22.39
C ARG A 270 -3.10 2.16 23.56
N GLY A 271 -4.40 1.96 23.37
CA GLY A 271 -5.30 1.45 24.41
C GLY A 271 -5.00 0.00 24.79
N ALA A 272 -4.54 -0.79 23.82
CA ALA A 272 -4.14 -2.18 24.03
C ALA A 272 -2.85 -2.30 24.85
N ASP A 273 -1.84 -1.45 24.60
CA ASP A 273 -0.57 -1.43 25.35
C ASP A 273 -0.74 -1.10 26.84
N LYS A 274 -1.82 -0.38 27.21
CA LYS A 274 -2.10 -0.04 28.62
C LYS A 274 -2.82 -1.14 29.40
N ARG A 275 -3.31 -2.18 28.72
CA ARG A 275 -4.11 -3.27 29.31
C ARG A 275 -3.34 -4.59 29.46
N THR A 276 -2.11 -4.64 28.98
CA THR A 276 -1.13 -5.71 29.16
C THR A 276 -0.12 -5.33 30.23
#